data_AF-A0A6P2DD53-F1
#
_entry.id   AF-A0A6P2DD53-F1
#
_cell.length_a   1.000
_cell.length_b   1.000
_cell.length_c   1.000
_cell.angle_alpha   90.00
_cell.angle_beta   90.00
_cell.angle_gamma   90.00
#
_symmetry.space_group_name_H-M   'P 1'
#
loop_
_entity.id
_entity.type
_entity.pdbx_description
1 polymer ?
#
loop_
_entity_poly.entity_id
_entity_poly.type
_entity_poly.pdbx_seq_one_letter_code
_entity_poly.pdbx_strand_id
1 'polypeptide(L)'
;MGTGSCERRGYARNVHLFALVIALVLAVLIGCTGPRVQNPVPDALATKAWTNEKPSADYHDADADTVTSLSTALRGPEPAPPPTAEKPKNILCVSGGGKYAAFTAGALCGWTASGTRPDFDVATGVSSGAPTAFMAFLGPKYDDELARTFLNLNRSDLFRWRPVRGLLTGRGLMTSRPLEELLDKHLDDAVMADLCAAHNQGRRLFVATSNVLSHRLAIWDIGAIACSGRPDAKVIIRKAILAACSIPGLVPPVEFDVTVDGVRYKELHADAGNLTQVFLRTASTIPAGSNVWVLSAGKTHPNRAEKCAGIFETMVTAVSTTLYALFRADMVKLYAFCGTTHSRFGLIALPDNFQGRSSSMVFDPEESQRMYLVGYQMGSSGSWDVLPPDTAPGSVSPPRAGLEFTTGK
;
A
#
# COMPACT_ATOMS: atom_id res chain seq x y z
N MET A 1 -52.78 -51.43 7.46
CA MET A 1 -51.63 -50.77 6.82
C MET A 1 -51.81 -49.28 6.98
N GLY A 2 -50.88 -48.56 7.64
CA GLY A 2 -50.95 -47.09 7.66
C GLY A 2 -50.39 -46.36 8.89
N THR A 3 -49.28 -46.80 9.49
CA THR A 3 -48.54 -45.99 10.47
C THR A 3 -47.05 -46.08 10.15
N GLY A 4 -46.52 -45.13 9.35
CA GLY A 4 -45.10 -45.18 8.97
C GLY A 4 -44.53 -43.98 8.22
N SER A 5 -45.28 -42.90 7.97
CA SER A 5 -44.79 -41.75 7.19
C SER A 5 -44.40 -40.52 8.01
N CYS A 6 -44.74 -40.45 9.32
CA CYS A 6 -44.44 -39.28 10.15
C CYS A 6 -43.03 -39.32 10.78
N GLU A 7 -42.53 -40.49 11.18
CA GLU A 7 -41.21 -40.61 11.83
C GLU A 7 -40.02 -40.43 10.87
N ARG A 8 -40.15 -40.81 9.59
CA ARG A 8 -39.04 -40.71 8.61
C ARG A 8 -38.70 -39.27 8.22
N ARG A 9 -39.66 -38.33 8.30
CA ARG A 9 -39.40 -36.89 8.01
C ARG A 9 -38.65 -36.18 9.13
N GLY A 10 -38.88 -36.55 10.39
CA GLY A 10 -38.13 -36.03 11.54
C GLY A 10 -36.69 -36.52 11.57
N TYR A 11 -36.49 -37.81 11.26
CA TYR A 11 -35.16 -38.43 11.22
C TYR A 11 -34.26 -37.82 10.12
N ALA A 12 -34.78 -37.66 8.89
CA ALA A 12 -34.01 -37.05 7.80
C ALA A 12 -33.63 -35.59 8.10
N ARG A 13 -34.53 -34.81 8.71
CA ARG A 13 -34.25 -33.40 9.08
C ARG A 13 -33.20 -33.30 10.18
N ASN A 14 -33.22 -34.21 11.14
CA ASN A 14 -32.23 -34.26 12.22
C ASN A 14 -30.85 -34.70 11.70
N VAL A 15 -30.78 -35.63 10.75
CA VAL A 15 -29.53 -36.04 10.09
C VAL A 15 -28.93 -34.88 9.27
N HIS A 16 -29.74 -34.10 8.55
CA HIS A 16 -29.26 -32.92 7.83
C HIS A 16 -28.77 -31.80 8.77
N LEU A 17 -29.47 -31.55 9.87
CA LEU A 17 -29.05 -30.57 10.87
C LEU A 17 -27.75 -30.99 11.57
N PHE A 18 -27.62 -32.27 11.92
CA PHE A 18 -26.43 -32.82 12.54
C PHE A 18 -25.23 -32.81 11.58
N ALA A 19 -25.44 -33.12 10.29
CA ALA A 19 -24.41 -33.02 9.25
C ALA A 19 -23.96 -31.57 9.03
N LEU A 20 -24.87 -30.59 9.07
CA LEU A 20 -24.54 -29.16 9.01
C LEU A 20 -23.74 -28.70 10.23
N VAL A 21 -24.11 -29.13 11.43
CA VAL A 21 -23.38 -28.82 12.67
C VAL A 21 -21.99 -29.46 12.66
N ILE A 22 -21.86 -30.72 12.22
CA ILE A 22 -20.57 -31.39 12.06
C ILE A 22 -19.71 -30.69 11.01
N ALA A 23 -20.29 -30.28 9.88
CA ALA A 23 -19.58 -29.53 8.85
C ALA A 23 -19.10 -28.15 9.37
N LEU A 24 -19.92 -27.48 10.18
CA LEU A 24 -19.57 -26.22 10.81
C LEU A 24 -18.47 -26.40 11.87
N VAL A 25 -18.58 -27.42 12.72
CA VAL A 25 -17.57 -27.76 13.73
C VAL A 25 -16.26 -28.18 13.07
N LEU A 26 -16.30 -28.97 11.99
CA LEU A 26 -15.13 -29.32 11.19
C LEU A 26 -14.53 -28.08 10.52
N ALA A 27 -15.34 -27.16 9.99
CA ALA A 27 -14.85 -25.91 9.41
C ALA A 27 -14.18 -25.00 10.46
N VAL A 28 -14.72 -24.93 11.68
CA VAL A 28 -14.13 -24.21 12.82
C VAL A 28 -12.81 -24.86 13.26
N LEU A 29 -12.77 -26.20 13.36
CA LEU A 29 -11.56 -26.95 13.74
C LEU A 29 -10.45 -26.86 12.68
N ILE A 30 -10.79 -26.85 11.39
CA ILE A 30 -9.84 -26.65 10.29
C ILE A 30 -9.34 -25.19 10.26
N GLY A 31 -10.20 -24.21 10.57
CA GLY A 31 -9.85 -22.80 10.65
C GLY A 31 -8.77 -22.46 11.69
N CYS A 32 -8.63 -23.26 12.76
CA CYS A 32 -7.59 -23.07 13.78
C CYS A 32 -6.23 -23.68 13.43
N THR A 33 -6.11 -24.42 12.33
CA THR A 33 -4.85 -25.03 11.87
C THR A 33 -4.41 -24.45 10.54
N GLY A 34 -4.16 -23.14 10.53
CA GLY A 34 -3.56 -22.46 9.38
C GLY A 34 -2.21 -23.08 8.97
N PRO A 35 -1.79 -22.90 7.71
CA PRO A 35 -0.51 -23.41 7.22
C PRO A 35 0.64 -22.87 8.09
N ARG A 36 1.38 -23.78 8.74
CA ARG A 36 2.54 -23.42 9.54
C ARG A 36 3.66 -22.91 8.63
N VAL A 37 4.28 -21.80 9.04
CA VAL A 37 5.55 -21.34 8.48
C VAL A 37 6.64 -22.29 8.93
N GLN A 38 7.50 -22.72 8.01
CA GLN A 38 8.67 -23.52 8.36
C GLN A 38 9.72 -22.60 8.98
N ASN A 39 10.22 -22.93 10.17
CA ASN A 39 11.27 -22.15 10.84
C ASN A 39 10.99 -20.62 10.94
N PRO A 40 9.85 -20.21 11.55
CA PRO A 40 9.55 -18.80 11.77
C PRO A 40 10.52 -18.20 12.79
N VAL A 41 10.68 -16.88 12.75
CA VAL A 41 11.42 -16.17 13.79
C VAL A 41 10.69 -16.35 15.14
N PRO A 42 11.35 -16.83 16.21
CA PRO A 42 10.72 -16.99 17.51
C PRO A 42 10.19 -15.67 18.08
N ASP A 43 9.05 -15.69 18.78
CA ASP A 43 8.41 -14.48 19.34
C ASP A 43 9.34 -13.64 20.21
N ALA A 44 10.21 -14.30 20.98
CA ALA A 44 11.21 -13.66 21.82
C ALA A 44 12.24 -12.83 21.04
N LEU A 45 12.46 -13.15 19.76
CA LEU A 45 13.29 -12.37 18.83
C LEU A 45 12.44 -11.40 18.00
N ALA A 46 11.27 -11.83 17.52
CA ALA A 46 10.38 -11.05 16.65
C ALA A 46 9.86 -9.76 17.32
N THR A 47 9.72 -9.76 18.64
CA THR A 47 9.24 -8.59 19.42
C THR A 47 10.33 -7.56 19.73
N LYS A 48 11.60 -7.94 19.62
CA LYS A 48 12.73 -7.01 19.84
C LYS A 48 12.80 -5.97 18.72
N ALA A 49 13.41 -4.81 19.01
CA ALA A 49 13.81 -3.88 17.96
C ALA A 49 15.02 -4.45 17.23
N TRP A 50 14.99 -4.44 15.90
CA TRP A 50 16.10 -4.90 15.06
C TRP A 50 16.81 -3.70 14.46
N THR A 51 18.14 -3.78 14.41
CA THR A 51 18.98 -2.88 13.64
C THR A 51 19.59 -3.64 12.48
N ASN A 52 19.98 -2.93 11.42
CA ASN A 52 20.68 -3.59 10.34
C ASN A 52 22.08 -4.01 10.80
N GLU A 53 22.54 -5.18 10.36
CA GLU A 53 23.90 -5.66 10.65
C GLU A 53 24.98 -4.67 10.17
N LYS A 54 24.67 -3.88 9.13
CA LYS A 54 25.50 -2.79 8.64
C LYS A 54 24.89 -1.43 9.07
N PRO A 55 25.53 -0.68 9.99
CA PRO A 55 24.98 0.57 10.54
C PRO A 55 24.75 1.68 9.51
N SER A 56 25.49 1.69 8.40
CA SER A 56 25.28 2.67 7.32
C SER A 56 23.96 2.51 6.56
N ALA A 57 23.14 1.51 6.93
CA ALA A 57 21.79 1.27 6.42
C ALA A 57 20.69 1.68 7.42
N ASP A 58 21.04 2.33 8.54
CA ASP A 58 20.05 2.83 9.49
C ASP A 58 19.45 4.14 8.98
N TYR A 59 18.41 3.98 8.17
CA TYR A 59 17.56 5.09 7.70
C TYR A 59 16.80 5.72 8.86
N HIS A 60 16.55 7.02 8.75
CA HIS A 60 15.74 7.77 9.70
C HIS A 60 14.29 7.30 9.68
N ASP A 61 13.68 7.30 10.86
CA ASP A 61 12.23 7.14 11.03
C ASP A 61 11.57 8.52 11.04
N ALA A 62 10.92 8.86 9.93
CA ALA A 62 10.30 10.16 9.76
C ALA A 62 9.21 10.45 10.80
N ASP A 63 8.49 9.43 11.29
CA ASP A 63 7.44 9.63 12.29
C ASP A 63 8.08 9.99 13.64
N ALA A 64 9.17 9.32 14.03
CA ALA A 64 9.91 9.63 15.25
C ALA A 64 10.57 11.02 15.20
N ASP A 65 11.17 11.37 14.06
CA ASP A 65 11.77 12.68 13.81
C ASP A 65 10.72 13.80 13.86
N THR A 66 9.53 13.55 13.27
CA THR A 66 8.40 14.49 13.32
C THR A 66 7.93 14.73 14.75
N VAL A 67 7.72 13.67 15.53
CA VAL A 67 7.24 13.79 16.92
C VAL A 67 8.23 14.54 17.78
N THR A 68 9.53 14.26 17.62
CA THR A 68 10.60 14.95 18.33
C THR A 68 10.62 16.44 17.99
N SER A 69 10.53 16.76 16.70
CA SER A 69 10.53 18.15 16.21
C SER A 69 9.28 18.91 16.64
N LEU A 70 8.10 18.26 16.56
CA LEU A 70 6.84 18.83 17.00
C LEU A 70 6.81 19.04 18.51
N SER A 71 7.32 18.09 19.30
CA SER A 71 7.43 18.24 20.76
C SER A 71 8.30 19.43 21.14
N THR A 72 9.38 19.64 20.39
CA THR A 72 10.28 20.79 20.57
C THR A 72 9.55 22.10 20.23
N ALA A 73 8.89 22.17 19.07
CA ALA A 73 8.12 23.35 18.65
C ALA A 73 6.99 23.72 19.63
N LEU A 74 6.32 22.73 20.22
CA LEU A 74 5.25 22.95 21.21
C LEU A 74 5.76 23.48 22.56
N ARG A 75 7.05 23.31 22.88
CA ARG A 75 7.67 23.84 24.11
C ARG A 75 8.06 25.31 24.00
N GLY A 76 8.03 25.88 22.80
CA GLY A 76 8.34 27.28 22.53
C GLY A 76 8.98 27.48 21.15
N PRO A 77 9.08 28.72 20.68
CA PRO A 77 9.68 29.01 19.38
C PRO A 77 11.17 28.67 19.41
N GLU A 78 11.58 27.69 18.61
CA GLU A 78 12.98 27.46 18.29
C GLU A 78 13.37 28.37 17.12
N PRO A 79 14.59 28.94 17.09
CA PRO A 79 15.12 29.57 15.89
C PRO A 79 15.10 28.57 14.73
N ALA A 80 14.66 29.03 13.55
CA ALA A 80 14.68 28.21 12.34
C ALA A 80 16.06 27.56 12.18
N PRO A 81 16.13 26.27 11.81
CA PRO A 81 17.42 25.60 11.67
C PRO A 81 18.29 26.40 10.71
N PRO A 82 19.60 26.54 11.01
CA PRO A 82 20.50 27.28 10.13
C PRO A 82 20.40 26.69 8.72
N PRO A 83 20.32 27.53 7.68
CA PRO A 83 20.17 27.05 6.32
C PRO A 83 21.27 26.04 6.03
N THR A 84 20.87 24.79 5.78
CA THR A 84 21.81 23.76 5.39
C THR A 84 22.29 24.08 3.98
N ALA A 85 23.59 23.90 3.72
CA ALA A 85 24.15 24.04 2.37
C ALA A 85 23.68 22.92 1.42
N GLU A 86 22.90 21.95 1.93
CA GLU A 86 22.33 20.87 1.16
C GLU A 86 21.19 21.36 0.26
N LYS A 87 21.16 20.84 -0.97
CA LYS A 87 20.11 21.18 -1.93
C LYS A 87 18.76 20.59 -1.47
N PRO A 88 17.65 21.35 -1.61
CA PRO A 88 16.30 20.82 -1.41
C PRO A 88 16.06 19.54 -2.20
N LYS A 89 15.35 18.59 -1.58
CA LYS A 89 15.05 17.28 -2.17
C LYS A 89 13.62 17.21 -2.69
N ASN A 90 13.37 16.39 -3.70
CA ASN A 90 12.04 16.02 -4.18
C ASN A 90 11.69 14.60 -3.73
N ILE A 91 10.66 14.47 -2.93
CA ILE A 91 10.24 13.22 -2.30
C ILE A 91 8.86 12.86 -2.84
N LEU A 92 8.73 11.69 -3.47
CA LEU A 92 7.46 11.16 -3.93
C LEU A 92 6.98 10.05 -3.00
N CYS A 93 5.75 10.16 -2.50
CA CYS A 93 5.09 9.10 -1.74
C CYS A 93 3.83 8.66 -2.49
N VAL A 94 3.75 7.39 -2.86
CA VAL A 94 2.61 6.84 -3.62
C VAL A 94 1.80 5.89 -2.75
N SER A 95 0.51 6.19 -2.60
CA SER A 95 -0.37 5.40 -1.74
C SER A 95 -0.77 4.07 -2.34
N GLY A 96 -1.34 3.21 -1.49
CA GLY A 96 -2.08 2.05 -1.95
C GLY A 96 -3.49 2.39 -2.44
N GLY A 97 -4.06 1.52 -3.29
CA GLY A 97 -5.47 1.53 -3.64
C GLY A 97 -5.90 0.72 -4.88
N GLY A 98 -5.10 -0.26 -5.30
CA GLY A 98 -5.52 -1.27 -6.28
C GLY A 98 -5.78 -0.68 -7.66
N LYS A 99 -7.02 -0.74 -8.16
CA LYS A 99 -7.38 -0.30 -9.52
C LYS A 99 -7.09 1.17 -9.81
N TYR A 100 -7.06 2.01 -8.78
CA TYR A 100 -6.81 3.43 -8.92
C TYR A 100 -5.36 3.74 -9.32
N ALA A 101 -4.48 2.74 -9.43
CA ALA A 101 -3.13 2.91 -9.94
C ALA A 101 -3.08 3.54 -11.35
N ALA A 102 -4.11 3.30 -12.18
CA ALA A 102 -4.24 3.96 -13.48
C ALA A 102 -4.35 5.50 -13.37
N PHE A 103 -5.00 6.00 -12.31
CA PHE A 103 -5.04 7.45 -12.02
C PHE A 103 -3.64 7.99 -11.70
N THR A 104 -2.88 7.31 -10.83
CA THR A 104 -1.52 7.75 -10.48
C THR A 104 -0.55 7.67 -11.66
N ALA A 105 -0.71 6.67 -12.53
CA ALA A 105 0.03 6.59 -13.79
C ALA A 105 -0.28 7.80 -14.68
N GLY A 106 -1.56 8.13 -14.84
CA GLY A 106 -2.01 9.33 -15.55
C GLY A 106 -1.38 10.59 -14.97
N ALA A 107 -1.44 10.77 -13.65
CA ALA A 107 -0.87 11.94 -12.97
C ALA A 107 0.63 12.11 -13.23
N LEU A 108 1.40 11.03 -13.17
CA LEU A 108 2.84 11.05 -13.46
C LEU A 108 3.12 11.39 -14.93
N CYS A 109 2.43 10.75 -15.87
CA CYS A 109 2.60 11.02 -17.29
C CYS A 109 2.19 12.45 -17.66
N GLY A 110 1.09 12.96 -17.07
CA GLY A 110 0.67 14.35 -17.26
C GLY A 110 1.67 15.35 -16.70
N TRP A 111 2.25 15.06 -15.53
CA TRP A 111 3.27 15.90 -14.92
C TRP A 111 4.59 15.90 -15.72
N THR A 112 4.96 14.75 -16.29
CA THR A 112 6.05 14.68 -17.27
C THR A 112 5.74 15.53 -18.49
N ALA A 113 4.53 15.42 -19.04
CA ALA A 113 4.12 16.17 -20.23
C ALA A 113 4.09 17.69 -20.01
N SER A 114 3.89 18.17 -18.78
CA SER A 114 4.02 19.61 -18.48
C SER A 114 5.46 20.10 -18.43
N GLY A 115 6.45 19.19 -18.47
CA GLY A 115 7.88 19.53 -18.39
C GLY A 115 8.35 19.97 -17.02
N THR A 116 7.52 19.80 -15.97
CA THR A 116 7.83 20.30 -14.61
C THR A 116 8.01 19.19 -13.58
N ARG A 117 7.89 17.92 -13.98
CA ARG A 117 8.14 16.79 -13.08
C ARG A 117 9.63 16.74 -12.70
N PRO A 118 9.97 16.82 -11.40
CA PRO A 118 11.35 16.70 -10.97
C PRO A 118 11.81 15.24 -11.02
N ASP A 119 13.13 15.04 -11.04
CA ASP A 119 13.69 13.77 -10.60
C ASP A 119 13.49 13.63 -9.09
N PHE A 120 13.03 12.46 -8.66
CA PHE A 120 12.77 12.20 -7.25
C PHE A 120 14.04 11.69 -6.55
N ASP A 121 14.50 12.40 -5.53
CA ASP A 121 15.60 11.97 -4.65
C ASP A 121 15.17 10.79 -3.78
N VAL A 122 13.90 10.78 -3.36
CA VAL A 122 13.30 9.69 -2.60
C VAL A 122 11.95 9.34 -3.21
N ALA A 123 11.68 8.06 -3.37
CA ALA A 123 10.37 7.55 -3.70
C ALA A 123 9.94 6.46 -2.70
N THR A 124 8.71 6.50 -2.24
CA THR A 124 8.11 5.48 -1.39
C THR A 124 6.82 4.96 -2.01
N GLY A 125 6.56 3.66 -1.84
CA GLY A 125 5.34 3.05 -2.34
C GLY A 125 4.86 1.89 -1.49
N VAL A 126 3.54 1.85 -1.26
CA VAL A 126 2.85 0.75 -0.58
C VAL A 126 1.73 0.21 -1.46
N SER A 127 1.45 -1.09 -1.38
CA SER A 127 0.42 -1.73 -2.21
C SER A 127 0.64 -1.47 -3.71
N SER A 128 -0.41 -1.15 -4.45
CA SER A 128 -0.35 -0.70 -5.85
C SER A 128 0.54 0.53 -6.07
N GLY A 129 0.84 1.32 -5.04
CA GLY A 129 1.78 2.43 -5.12
C GLY A 129 3.24 1.99 -5.25
N ALA A 130 3.60 0.77 -4.84
CA ALA A 130 4.96 0.24 -4.97
C ALA A 130 5.45 0.18 -6.43
N PRO A 131 4.75 -0.48 -7.38
CA PRO A 131 5.16 -0.47 -8.79
C PRO A 131 5.11 0.92 -9.42
N THR A 132 4.14 1.77 -9.04
CA THR A 132 4.06 3.15 -9.53
C THR A 132 5.26 3.98 -9.06
N ALA A 133 5.60 3.93 -7.76
CA ALA A 133 6.75 4.63 -7.20
C ALA A 133 8.07 4.14 -7.81
N PHE A 134 8.17 2.83 -8.09
CA PHE A 134 9.32 2.23 -8.74
C PHE A 134 9.57 2.84 -10.13
N MET A 135 8.58 2.81 -11.01
CA MET A 135 8.71 3.38 -12.35
C MET A 135 8.90 4.90 -12.28
N ALA A 136 8.20 5.55 -11.36
CA ALA A 136 8.31 7.00 -11.17
C ALA A 136 9.72 7.42 -10.75
N PHE A 137 10.34 6.64 -9.88
CA PHE A 137 11.72 6.83 -9.41
C PHE A 137 12.72 6.65 -10.54
N LEU A 138 12.55 5.69 -11.43
CA LEU A 138 13.48 5.52 -12.54
C LEU A 138 13.36 6.60 -13.63
N GLY A 139 12.30 7.40 -13.58
CA GLY A 139 12.14 8.64 -14.35
C GLY A 139 11.28 8.50 -15.61
N PRO A 140 11.13 9.59 -16.39
CA PRO A 140 10.18 9.68 -17.49
C PRO A 140 10.30 8.62 -18.59
N LYS A 141 11.49 8.00 -18.75
CA LYS A 141 11.69 6.93 -19.74
C LYS A 141 10.82 5.69 -19.49
N TYR A 142 10.29 5.54 -18.27
CA TYR A 142 9.39 4.45 -17.89
C TYR A 142 7.89 4.83 -17.96
N ASP A 143 7.55 6.05 -18.34
CA ASP A 143 6.15 6.52 -18.33
C ASP A 143 5.27 5.77 -19.35
N ASP A 144 5.79 5.45 -20.54
CA ASP A 144 5.06 4.67 -21.55
C ASP A 144 4.78 3.24 -21.07
N GLU A 145 5.70 2.65 -20.32
CA GLU A 145 5.53 1.32 -19.72
C GLU A 145 4.56 1.35 -18.54
N LEU A 146 4.66 2.39 -17.71
CA LEU A 146 3.74 2.66 -16.61
C LEU A 146 2.30 2.81 -17.11
N ALA A 147 2.08 3.65 -18.13
CA ALA A 147 0.78 3.86 -18.74
C ALA A 147 0.24 2.56 -19.36
N ARG A 148 1.04 1.88 -20.20
CA ARG A 148 0.61 0.64 -20.86
C ARG A 148 0.27 -0.46 -19.86
N THR A 149 1.05 -0.60 -18.80
CA THR A 149 0.77 -1.59 -17.75
C THR A 149 -0.59 -1.30 -17.12
N PHE A 150 -0.81 -0.11 -16.56
CA PHE A 150 -2.05 0.16 -15.84
C PHE A 150 -3.31 0.33 -16.70
N LEU A 151 -3.16 0.64 -17.99
CA LEU A 151 -4.30 0.71 -18.92
C LEU A 151 -4.76 -0.65 -19.42
N ASN A 152 -3.84 -1.62 -19.56
CA ASN A 152 -4.15 -2.93 -20.16
C ASN A 152 -4.32 -4.06 -19.12
N LEU A 153 -4.10 -3.77 -17.83
CA LEU A 153 -4.22 -4.76 -16.77
C LEU A 153 -5.68 -5.19 -16.56
N ASN A 154 -5.95 -6.49 -16.71
CA ASN A 154 -7.15 -7.12 -16.18
C ASN A 154 -6.85 -7.81 -14.86
N ARG A 155 -7.87 -8.06 -14.03
CA ARG A 155 -7.70 -8.78 -12.76
C ARG A 155 -7.02 -10.14 -12.97
N SER A 156 -7.34 -10.87 -14.05
CA SER A 156 -6.78 -12.19 -14.38
C SER A 156 -5.28 -12.17 -14.69
N ASP A 157 -4.75 -11.00 -15.06
CA ASP A 157 -3.34 -10.78 -15.36
C ASP A 157 -2.52 -10.57 -14.09
N LEU A 158 -3.19 -10.30 -12.96
CA LEU A 158 -2.59 -10.16 -11.63
C LEU A 158 -2.86 -11.39 -10.76
N PHE A 159 -4.14 -11.78 -10.67
CA PHE A 159 -4.63 -12.77 -9.73
C PHE A 159 -5.60 -13.74 -10.40
N ARG A 160 -5.35 -15.05 -10.23
CA ARG A 160 -6.26 -16.10 -10.71
C ARG A 160 -6.97 -16.77 -9.54
N TRP A 161 -8.30 -16.89 -9.64
CA TRP A 161 -9.14 -17.59 -8.66
C TRP A 161 -8.73 -19.06 -8.53
N ARG A 162 -8.44 -19.50 -7.30
CA ARG A 162 -8.17 -20.90 -6.94
C ARG A 162 -8.79 -21.27 -5.58
N PRO A 163 -10.11 -21.11 -5.41
CA PRO A 163 -10.75 -21.19 -4.08
C PRO A 163 -10.64 -22.59 -3.44
N VAL A 164 -10.77 -23.66 -4.22
CA VAL A 164 -10.69 -25.05 -3.70
C VAL A 164 -9.28 -25.34 -3.15
N ARG A 165 -8.23 -25.01 -3.90
CA ARG A 165 -6.84 -25.19 -3.45
C ARG A 165 -6.48 -24.23 -2.33
N GLY A 166 -7.02 -23.01 -2.35
CA GLY A 166 -6.85 -21.99 -1.34
C GLY A 166 -7.40 -22.41 0.03
N LEU A 167 -8.62 -22.95 0.05
CA LEU A 167 -9.27 -23.44 1.26
C LEU A 167 -8.56 -24.68 1.82
N LEU A 168 -8.11 -25.60 0.95
CA LEU A 168 -7.37 -26.81 1.36
C LEU A 168 -5.97 -26.51 1.90
N THR A 169 -5.29 -25.48 1.40
CA THR A 169 -3.94 -25.12 1.85
C THR A 169 -3.93 -24.04 2.93
N GLY A 170 -5.05 -23.33 3.11
CA GLY A 170 -5.17 -22.17 4.00
C GLY A 170 -4.29 -20.98 3.59
N ARG A 171 -3.82 -20.94 2.33
CA ARG A 171 -2.83 -19.95 1.84
C ARG A 171 -3.43 -18.83 0.99
N GLY A 172 -4.75 -18.68 0.89
CA GLY A 172 -5.41 -17.59 0.14
C GLY A 172 -6.27 -18.07 -1.03
N LEU A 173 -7.26 -17.28 -1.44
CA LEU A 173 -8.29 -17.66 -2.42
C LEU A 173 -7.85 -17.49 -3.89
N MET A 174 -6.77 -16.75 -4.12
CA MET A 174 -6.19 -16.47 -5.43
C MET A 174 -4.71 -16.86 -5.51
N THR A 175 -4.11 -16.85 -6.70
CA THR A 175 -2.65 -16.96 -6.89
C THR A 175 -2.11 -15.71 -7.58
N SER A 176 -0.94 -15.24 -7.15
CA SER A 176 -0.20 -14.08 -7.70
C SER A 176 0.84 -14.46 -8.76
N ARG A 177 0.88 -15.73 -9.21
CA ARG A 177 1.83 -16.18 -10.23
C ARG A 177 1.82 -15.34 -11.53
N PRO A 178 0.67 -14.89 -12.06
CA PRO A 178 0.66 -14.00 -13.24
C PRO A 178 1.38 -12.67 -12.98
N LEU A 179 1.17 -12.05 -11.81
CA LEU A 179 1.89 -10.85 -11.40
C LEU A 179 3.38 -11.13 -11.23
N GLU A 180 3.76 -12.26 -10.63
CA GLU A 180 5.17 -12.65 -10.52
C GLU A 180 5.85 -12.79 -11.89
N GLU A 181 5.18 -13.44 -12.85
CA GLU A 181 5.64 -13.58 -14.24
C GLU A 181 5.70 -12.22 -14.97
N LEU A 182 4.77 -11.31 -14.69
CA LEU A 182 4.78 -9.95 -15.22
C LEU A 182 5.99 -9.16 -14.68
N LEU A 183 6.19 -9.18 -13.36
CA LEU A 183 7.33 -8.53 -12.72
C LEU A 183 8.67 -9.08 -13.20
N ASP A 184 8.77 -10.39 -13.44
CA ASP A 184 9.99 -11.02 -13.97
C ASP A 184 10.36 -10.51 -15.36
N LYS A 185 9.36 -10.21 -16.21
CA LYS A 185 9.58 -9.61 -17.52
C LYS A 185 10.01 -8.15 -17.46
N HIS A 186 9.54 -7.41 -16.46
CA HIS A 186 9.82 -5.96 -16.33
C HIS A 186 11.10 -5.71 -15.52
N LEU A 187 11.50 -6.61 -14.62
CA LEU A 187 12.75 -6.51 -13.86
C LEU A 187 13.92 -7.16 -14.62
N ASP A 188 14.22 -6.65 -15.80
CA ASP A 188 15.37 -7.10 -16.58
C ASP A 188 16.71 -6.52 -16.08
N ASP A 189 17.82 -6.87 -16.74
CA ASP A 189 19.15 -6.41 -16.32
C ASP A 189 19.35 -4.90 -16.53
N ALA A 190 18.65 -4.29 -17.50
CA ALA A 190 18.72 -2.86 -17.73
C ALA A 190 18.03 -2.09 -16.60
N VAL A 191 16.84 -2.54 -16.16
CA VAL A 191 16.13 -1.97 -15.01
C VAL A 191 16.95 -2.11 -13.73
N MET A 192 17.62 -3.25 -13.52
CA MET A 192 18.51 -3.45 -12.37
C MET A 192 19.71 -2.50 -12.40
N ALA A 193 20.31 -2.27 -13.58
CA ALA A 193 21.40 -1.32 -13.75
C ALA A 193 20.94 0.13 -13.48
N ASP A 194 19.76 0.51 -13.95
CA ASP A 194 19.17 1.83 -13.70
C ASP A 194 18.88 2.08 -12.21
N LEU A 195 18.32 1.09 -11.50
CA LEU A 195 18.13 1.16 -10.06
C LEU A 195 19.44 1.41 -9.33
N CYS A 196 20.49 0.67 -9.70
CA CYS A 196 21.75 0.81 -9.03
C CYS A 196 22.44 2.15 -9.36
N ALA A 197 22.34 2.61 -10.61
CA ALA A 197 22.83 3.92 -11.01
C ALA A 197 22.13 5.04 -10.21
N ALA A 198 20.80 4.98 -10.08
CA ALA A 198 20.04 5.95 -9.29
C ALA A 198 20.42 5.90 -7.80
N HIS A 199 20.61 4.70 -7.22
CA HIS A 199 21.03 4.55 -5.83
C HIS A 199 22.43 5.12 -5.57
N ASN A 200 23.36 4.90 -6.50
CA ASN A 200 24.73 5.45 -6.44
C ASN A 200 24.76 6.98 -6.58
N GLN A 201 23.74 7.59 -7.19
CA GLN A 201 23.55 9.04 -7.20
C GLN A 201 23.00 9.60 -5.87
N GLY A 202 22.78 8.75 -4.87
CA GLY A 202 22.25 9.14 -3.56
C GLY A 202 20.72 9.06 -3.45
N ARG A 203 20.03 8.65 -4.53
CA ARG A 203 18.57 8.55 -4.55
C ARG A 203 18.11 7.26 -3.84
N ARG A 204 16.90 7.23 -3.28
CA ARG A 204 16.39 6.09 -2.51
C ARG A 204 14.98 5.70 -2.93
N LEU A 205 14.74 4.41 -3.14
CA LEU A 205 13.43 3.84 -3.45
C LEU A 205 13.06 2.84 -2.36
N PHE A 206 11.98 3.12 -1.63
CA PHE A 206 11.48 2.29 -0.56
C PHE A 206 10.13 1.66 -0.89
N VAL A 207 10.02 0.36 -0.66
CA VAL A 207 8.75 -0.37 -0.75
C VAL A 207 8.36 -0.89 0.62
N ALA A 208 7.10 -0.73 1.01
CA ALA A 208 6.58 -1.23 2.28
C ALA A 208 5.79 -2.52 2.12
N THR A 209 5.98 -3.43 3.07
CA THR A 209 5.23 -4.68 3.22
C THR A 209 4.89 -4.92 4.69
N SER A 210 3.89 -5.74 4.97
CA SER A 210 3.54 -6.16 6.33
C SER A 210 4.05 -7.57 6.58
N ASN A 211 4.81 -7.77 7.66
CA ASN A 211 5.10 -9.10 8.15
C ASN A 211 3.81 -9.69 8.74
N VAL A 212 3.34 -10.79 8.17
CA VAL A 212 2.04 -11.41 8.45
C VAL A 212 1.95 -11.94 9.88
N LEU A 213 3.07 -12.38 10.46
CA LEU A 213 3.09 -12.96 11.80
C LEU A 213 3.31 -11.91 12.89
N SER A 214 4.25 -10.98 12.67
CA SER A 214 4.57 -9.95 13.67
C SER A 214 3.70 -8.69 13.55
N HIS A 215 2.93 -8.56 12.46
CA HIS A 215 2.12 -7.39 12.12
C HIS A 215 2.90 -6.08 12.09
N ARG A 216 4.20 -6.17 11.79
CA ARG A 216 5.11 -5.03 11.68
C ARG A 216 5.35 -4.64 10.24
N LEU A 217 5.60 -3.35 10.05
CA LEU A 217 6.01 -2.81 8.77
C LEU A 217 7.45 -3.23 8.48
N ALA A 218 7.69 -3.80 7.30
CA ALA A 218 9.01 -4.06 6.76
C ALA A 218 9.21 -3.16 5.53
N ILE A 219 10.26 -2.35 5.56
CA ILE A 219 10.59 -1.39 4.51
C ILE A 219 11.86 -1.84 3.79
N TRP A 220 11.75 -2.04 2.48
CA TRP A 220 12.81 -2.52 1.62
C TRP A 220 13.44 -1.37 0.84
N ASP A 221 14.74 -1.12 0.99
CA ASP A 221 15.47 -0.26 0.06
C ASP A 221 15.82 -1.04 -1.21
N ILE A 222 15.02 -0.83 -2.24
CA ILE A 222 15.11 -1.53 -3.52
C ILE A 222 16.42 -1.19 -4.24
N GLY A 223 16.87 0.06 -4.14
CA GLY A 223 18.13 0.51 -4.75
C GLY A 223 19.35 -0.12 -4.08
N ALA A 224 19.35 -0.19 -2.74
CA ALA A 224 20.41 -0.83 -1.98
C ALA A 224 20.48 -2.33 -2.27
N ILE A 225 19.33 -3.01 -2.39
CA ILE A 225 19.27 -4.41 -2.77
C ILE A 225 19.86 -4.60 -4.18
N ALA A 226 19.49 -3.75 -5.14
CA ALA A 226 20.01 -3.80 -6.51
C ALA A 226 21.53 -3.60 -6.57
N CYS A 227 22.09 -2.68 -5.75
CA CYS A 227 23.54 -2.42 -5.70
C CYS A 227 24.35 -3.35 -4.79
N SER A 228 23.71 -4.28 -4.07
CA SER A 228 24.40 -5.05 -3.02
C SER A 228 25.40 -6.10 -3.53
N GLY A 229 25.44 -6.38 -4.84
CA GLY A 229 26.28 -7.43 -5.44
C GLY A 229 25.80 -8.86 -5.17
N ARG A 230 24.65 -9.02 -4.52
CA ARG A 230 24.08 -10.35 -4.22
C ARG A 230 23.52 -11.00 -5.50
N PRO A 231 23.72 -12.32 -5.69
CA PRO A 231 23.25 -13.02 -6.90
C PRO A 231 21.72 -13.12 -6.98
N ASP A 232 21.03 -12.96 -5.86
CA ASP A 232 19.57 -13.06 -5.72
C ASP A 232 18.85 -11.70 -5.67
N ALA A 233 19.53 -10.59 -5.99
CA ALA A 233 18.99 -9.23 -5.86
C ALA A 233 17.66 -9.06 -6.60
N LYS A 234 17.63 -9.49 -7.87
CA LYS A 234 16.45 -9.44 -8.72
C LYS A 234 15.28 -10.23 -8.13
N VAL A 235 15.57 -11.40 -7.55
CA VAL A 235 14.56 -12.25 -6.91
C VAL A 235 13.98 -11.57 -5.67
N ILE A 236 14.82 -10.96 -4.83
CA ILE A 236 14.37 -10.25 -3.62
C ILE A 236 13.52 -9.03 -3.99
N ILE A 237 13.95 -8.23 -4.97
CA ILE A 237 13.19 -7.05 -5.42
C ILE A 237 11.83 -7.47 -5.97
N ARG A 238 11.79 -8.49 -6.84
CA ARG A 238 10.54 -9.06 -7.35
C ARG A 238 9.63 -9.49 -6.21
N LYS A 239 10.17 -10.21 -5.23
CA LYS A 239 9.42 -10.67 -4.05
C LYS A 239 8.90 -9.50 -3.22
N ALA A 240 9.67 -8.43 -3.03
CA ALA A 240 9.25 -7.26 -2.26
C ALA A 240 8.08 -6.53 -2.92
N ILE A 241 8.15 -6.30 -4.24
CA ILE A 241 7.05 -5.69 -5.00
C ILE A 241 5.83 -6.63 -5.04
N LEU A 242 6.03 -7.93 -5.26
CA LEU A 242 4.97 -8.93 -5.24
C LEU A 242 4.26 -8.99 -3.87
N ALA A 243 5.04 -8.96 -2.78
CA ALA A 243 4.52 -8.95 -1.42
C ALA A 243 3.72 -7.68 -1.15
N ALA A 244 4.22 -6.52 -1.56
CA ALA A 244 3.50 -5.26 -1.45
C ALA A 244 2.13 -5.33 -2.15
N CYS A 245 2.01 -6.01 -3.29
CA CYS A 245 0.75 -6.18 -3.99
C CYS A 245 -0.11 -7.38 -3.51
N SER A 246 0.33 -8.16 -2.51
CA SER A 246 -0.34 -9.39 -2.07
C SER A 246 -1.33 -9.08 -0.94
N ILE A 247 -2.59 -8.83 -1.30
CA ILE A 247 -3.66 -8.46 -0.36
C ILE A 247 -3.92 -9.59 0.66
N PRO A 248 -3.78 -9.34 1.99
CA PRO A 248 -4.05 -10.33 3.02
C PRO A 248 -5.42 -11.00 2.90
N GLY A 249 -5.47 -12.32 3.09
CA GLY A 249 -6.68 -13.14 2.99
C GLY A 249 -7.12 -13.48 1.57
N LEU A 250 -6.77 -12.66 0.57
CA LEU A 250 -7.09 -12.90 -0.83
C LEU A 250 -5.96 -13.61 -1.56
N VAL A 251 -4.73 -13.14 -1.37
CA VAL A 251 -3.52 -13.60 -2.06
C VAL A 251 -2.54 -14.19 -1.04
N PRO A 252 -1.88 -15.32 -1.36
CA PRO A 252 -0.85 -15.89 -0.50
C PRO A 252 0.26 -14.90 -0.17
N PRO A 253 0.74 -14.86 1.08
CA PRO A 253 1.91 -14.06 1.41
C PRO A 253 3.17 -14.62 0.76
N VAL A 254 4.15 -13.75 0.57
CA VAL A 254 5.44 -14.06 -0.01
C VAL A 254 6.43 -14.36 1.10
N GLU A 255 7.10 -15.51 1.01
CA GLU A 255 8.07 -15.95 2.01
C GLU A 255 9.44 -15.31 1.76
N PHE A 256 10.13 -14.85 2.79
CA PHE A 256 11.50 -14.32 2.73
C PHE A 256 12.41 -15.11 3.67
N ASP A 257 13.64 -15.34 3.24
CA ASP A 257 14.69 -15.84 4.13
C ASP A 257 15.38 -14.65 4.78
N VAL A 258 15.39 -14.61 6.11
CA VAL A 258 16.01 -13.55 6.91
C VAL A 258 17.06 -14.15 7.83
N THR A 259 18.04 -13.34 8.23
CA THR A 259 19.05 -13.74 9.21
C THR A 259 18.95 -12.80 10.41
N VAL A 260 18.75 -13.36 11.59
CA VAL A 260 18.72 -12.63 12.87
C VAL A 260 19.76 -13.27 13.78
N ASP A 261 20.70 -12.47 14.28
CA ASP A 261 21.82 -12.92 15.11
C ASP A 261 22.60 -14.11 14.50
N GLY A 262 22.83 -14.07 13.18
CA GLY A 262 23.53 -15.13 12.43
C GLY A 262 22.71 -16.40 12.16
N VAL A 263 21.45 -16.48 12.62
CA VAL A 263 20.57 -17.62 12.40
C VAL A 263 19.54 -17.31 11.32
N ARG A 264 19.36 -18.24 10.37
CA ARG A 264 18.39 -18.10 9.28
C ARG A 264 16.98 -18.50 9.73
N TYR A 265 16.01 -17.68 9.37
CA TYR A 265 14.58 -17.87 9.61
C TYR A 265 13.77 -17.54 8.35
N LYS A 266 12.47 -17.82 8.39
CA LYS A 266 11.53 -17.44 7.34
C LYS A 266 10.50 -16.44 7.86
N GLU A 267 10.29 -15.38 7.10
CA GLU A 267 9.22 -14.41 7.30
C GLU A 267 8.18 -14.52 6.18
N LEU A 268 6.93 -14.18 6.49
CA LEU A 268 5.85 -14.06 5.50
C LEU A 268 5.47 -12.60 5.37
N HIS A 269 5.44 -12.09 4.14
CA HIS A 269 5.12 -10.70 3.85
C HIS A 269 3.90 -10.58 2.93
N ALA A 270 3.10 -9.56 3.18
CA ALA A 270 1.92 -9.22 2.41
C ALA A 270 1.81 -7.69 2.26
N ASP A 271 0.73 -7.24 1.63
CA ASP A 271 0.43 -5.82 1.47
C ASP A 271 0.36 -5.12 2.84
N ALA A 272 1.04 -3.97 2.94
CA ALA A 272 1.10 -3.14 4.14
C ALA A 272 0.00 -2.07 4.23
N GLY A 273 -0.96 -2.05 3.30
CA GLY A 273 -2.03 -1.05 3.29
C GLY A 273 -2.81 -0.94 4.61
N ASN A 274 -2.92 -2.02 5.38
CA ASN A 274 -3.57 -2.00 6.69
C ASN A 274 -2.72 -1.43 7.82
N LEU A 275 -1.42 -1.20 7.60
CA LEU A 275 -0.49 -0.58 8.54
C LEU A 275 -0.18 0.87 8.17
N THR A 276 -0.05 1.15 6.87
CA THR A 276 0.19 2.49 6.32
C THR A 276 -0.38 2.59 4.92
N GLN A 277 -1.04 3.71 4.62
CA GLN A 277 -1.49 4.03 3.27
C GLN A 277 -0.47 4.89 2.53
N VAL A 278 0.32 5.70 3.24
CA VAL A 278 1.46 6.46 2.72
C VAL A 278 2.51 6.57 3.82
N PHE A 279 3.78 6.38 3.47
CA PHE A 279 4.90 6.50 4.40
C PHE A 279 6.05 7.30 3.79
N LEU A 280 6.93 7.82 4.65
CA LEU A 280 8.15 8.49 4.26
C LEU A 280 9.32 7.86 5.02
N ARG A 281 10.44 7.64 4.31
CA ARG A 281 11.69 7.14 4.89
C ARG A 281 12.84 7.82 4.18
N THR A 282 13.85 8.27 4.92
CA THR A 282 14.97 9.03 4.36
C THR A 282 16.30 8.52 4.90
N ALA A 283 17.36 8.70 4.12
CA ALA A 283 18.72 8.36 4.55
C ALA A 283 19.34 9.41 5.50
N SER A 284 18.76 10.60 5.54
CA SER A 284 19.21 11.73 6.35
C SER A 284 18.00 12.58 6.73
N THR A 285 18.21 13.55 7.62
CA THR A 285 17.30 14.69 7.75
C THR A 285 17.10 15.36 6.39
N ILE A 286 15.93 15.95 6.18
CA ILE A 286 15.60 16.60 4.91
C ILE A 286 15.89 18.10 4.99
N PRO A 287 16.55 18.69 3.98
CA PRO A 287 16.81 20.13 3.96
C PRO A 287 15.51 20.96 3.89
N ALA A 288 15.52 22.14 4.51
CA ALA A 288 14.44 23.11 4.38
C ALA A 288 14.19 23.48 2.90
N GLY A 289 12.92 23.71 2.54
CA GLY A 289 12.52 23.98 1.16
C GLY A 289 12.40 22.74 0.28
N SER A 290 12.63 21.53 0.80
CA SER A 290 12.33 20.27 0.10
C SER A 290 10.85 20.16 -0.24
N ASN A 291 10.51 19.33 -1.22
CA ASN A 291 9.13 19.08 -1.65
C ASN A 291 8.74 17.64 -1.32
N VAL A 292 7.60 17.46 -0.66
CA VAL A 292 6.96 16.16 -0.42
C VAL A 292 5.67 16.11 -1.24
N TRP A 293 5.72 15.28 -2.28
CA TRP A 293 4.65 15.04 -3.22
C TRP A 293 3.96 13.72 -2.88
N VAL A 294 2.65 13.76 -2.66
CA VAL A 294 1.84 12.59 -2.41
C VAL A 294 0.92 12.34 -3.60
N LEU A 295 1.02 11.15 -4.17
CA LEU A 295 0.05 10.65 -5.14
C LEU A 295 -0.84 9.62 -4.46
N SER A 296 -2.11 9.97 -4.25
CA SER A 296 -3.09 9.00 -3.80
C SER A 296 -3.51 8.12 -4.97
N ALA A 297 -3.21 6.82 -4.87
CA ALA A 297 -3.83 5.79 -5.69
C ALA A 297 -5.28 5.56 -5.25
N GLY A 298 -6.10 6.61 -5.24
CA GLY A 298 -7.48 6.53 -4.80
C GLY A 298 -8.08 7.87 -4.45
N LYS A 299 -9.30 7.79 -3.91
CA LYS A 299 -10.03 8.93 -3.34
C LYS A 299 -9.56 9.21 -1.92
N THR A 300 -9.96 10.37 -1.38
CA THR A 300 -9.76 10.69 0.03
C THR A 300 -10.91 10.12 0.88
N HIS A 301 -12.08 9.91 0.27
CA HIS A 301 -13.28 9.36 0.92
C HIS A 301 -13.84 8.11 0.23
N PRO A 302 -14.47 7.20 1.00
CA PRO A 302 -15.27 6.13 0.42
C PRO A 302 -16.52 6.71 -0.26
N ASN A 303 -16.98 6.04 -1.32
CA ASN A 303 -18.28 6.35 -1.91
C ASN A 303 -19.40 6.11 -0.90
N ARG A 304 -20.43 6.97 -0.94
CA ARG A 304 -21.65 6.74 -0.18
C ARG A 304 -22.32 5.44 -0.63
N ALA A 305 -22.69 4.59 0.33
CA ALA A 305 -23.48 3.41 0.02
C ALA A 305 -24.90 3.81 -0.43
N GLU A 306 -25.31 3.33 -1.61
CA GLU A 306 -26.65 3.56 -2.15
C GLU A 306 -27.68 2.54 -1.64
N LYS A 307 -27.22 1.39 -1.14
CA LYS A 307 -28.08 0.27 -0.71
C LYS A 307 -27.61 -0.28 0.62
N CYS A 308 -28.54 -0.86 1.38
CA CYS A 308 -28.19 -1.67 2.55
C CYS A 308 -27.41 -2.90 2.08
N ALA A 309 -26.19 -3.03 2.58
CA ALA A 309 -25.30 -4.12 2.23
C ALA A 309 -25.64 -5.38 3.05
N GLY A 310 -25.38 -6.57 2.51
CA GLY A 310 -25.40 -7.80 3.30
C GLY A 310 -24.24 -7.85 4.29
N ILE A 311 -24.23 -8.84 5.20
CA ILE A 311 -23.22 -8.93 6.28
C ILE A 311 -21.79 -8.93 5.71
N PHE A 312 -21.55 -9.66 4.62
CA PHE A 312 -20.24 -9.76 4.00
C PHE A 312 -19.82 -8.43 3.36
N GLU A 313 -20.70 -7.79 2.60
CA GLU A 313 -20.44 -6.48 2.00
C GLU A 313 -20.22 -5.40 3.06
N THR A 314 -20.94 -5.46 4.18
CA THR A 314 -20.70 -4.57 5.34
C THR A 314 -19.30 -4.74 5.90
N MET A 315 -18.82 -5.98 6.08
CA MET A 315 -17.45 -6.23 6.55
C MET A 315 -16.39 -5.67 5.59
N VAL A 316 -16.53 -5.92 4.29
CA VAL A 316 -15.63 -5.38 3.26
C VAL A 316 -15.64 -3.85 3.25
N THR A 317 -16.83 -3.24 3.36
CA THR A 317 -17.00 -1.79 3.41
C THR A 317 -16.37 -1.19 4.67
N ALA A 318 -16.48 -1.87 5.82
CA ALA A 318 -15.86 -1.44 7.07
C ALA A 318 -14.33 -1.41 6.94
N VAL A 319 -13.72 -2.48 6.42
CA VAL A 319 -12.27 -2.52 6.16
C VAL A 319 -11.87 -1.39 5.20
N SER A 320 -12.58 -1.23 4.09
CA SER A 320 -12.30 -0.14 3.14
C SER A 320 -12.40 1.24 3.80
N THR A 321 -13.40 1.46 4.65
CA THR A 321 -13.59 2.73 5.38
C THR A 321 -12.41 3.00 6.31
N THR A 322 -11.92 1.98 7.02
CA THR A 322 -10.72 2.09 7.86
C THR A 322 -9.49 2.47 7.03
N LEU A 323 -9.32 1.93 5.82
CA LEU A 323 -8.20 2.30 4.94
C LEU A 323 -8.28 3.77 4.51
N TYR A 324 -9.45 4.29 4.12
CA TYR A 324 -9.60 5.73 3.82
C TYR A 324 -9.36 6.61 5.05
N ALA A 325 -9.79 6.18 6.24
CA ALA A 325 -9.50 6.90 7.47
C ALA A 325 -7.99 6.91 7.79
N LEU A 326 -7.31 5.78 7.59
CA LEU A 326 -5.86 5.66 7.76
C LEU A 326 -5.11 6.54 6.76
N PHE A 327 -5.54 6.59 5.50
CA PHE A 327 -4.97 7.50 4.50
C PHE A 327 -5.05 8.96 4.95
N ARG A 328 -6.22 9.42 5.41
CA ARG A 328 -6.37 10.80 5.93
C ARG A 328 -5.49 11.06 7.15
N ALA A 329 -5.35 10.08 8.04
CA ALA A 329 -4.44 10.19 9.19
C ALA A 329 -2.97 10.29 8.76
N ASP A 330 -2.53 9.47 7.79
CA ASP A 330 -1.17 9.55 7.21
C ASP A 330 -0.92 10.90 6.54
N MET A 331 -1.93 11.53 5.91
CA MET A 331 -1.79 12.88 5.33
C MET A 331 -1.54 13.94 6.39
N VAL A 332 -2.22 13.86 7.54
CA VAL A 332 -1.97 14.78 8.66
C VAL A 332 -0.55 14.58 9.21
N LYS A 333 -0.09 13.33 9.34
CA LYS A 333 1.30 13.03 9.77
C LYS A 333 2.33 13.62 8.82
N LEU A 334 2.19 13.39 7.50
CA LEU A 334 3.10 13.93 6.50
C LEU A 334 3.07 15.46 6.43
N TYR A 335 1.90 16.07 6.62
CA TYR A 335 1.80 17.52 6.68
C TYR A 335 2.52 18.11 7.90
N ALA A 336 2.39 17.46 9.07
CA ALA A 336 3.15 17.83 10.27
C ALA A 336 4.67 17.67 10.06
N PHE A 337 5.10 16.60 9.39
CA PHE A 337 6.49 16.42 8.98
C PHE A 337 6.97 17.57 8.08
N CYS A 338 6.18 17.96 7.06
CA CYS A 338 6.51 19.11 6.21
C CYS A 338 6.62 20.41 7.01
N GLY A 339 5.71 20.64 7.96
CA GLY A 339 5.74 21.83 8.82
C GLY A 339 6.98 21.90 9.70
N THR A 340 7.39 20.78 10.31
CA THR A 340 8.56 20.70 11.20
C THR A 340 9.90 20.76 10.45
N THR A 341 9.91 20.37 9.17
CA THR A 341 11.12 20.40 8.33
C THR A 341 11.18 21.59 7.38
N HIS A 342 10.19 22.49 7.43
CA HIS A 342 10.02 23.60 6.48
C HIS A 342 9.99 23.14 5.01
N SER A 343 9.41 21.97 4.77
CA SER A 343 9.20 21.40 3.43
C SER A 343 7.82 21.77 2.89
N ARG A 344 7.67 21.74 1.57
CA ARG A 344 6.39 21.93 0.90
C ARG A 344 5.63 20.61 0.83
N PHE A 345 4.34 20.67 1.10
CA PHE A 345 3.42 19.54 0.93
C PHE A 345 2.60 19.75 -0.35
N GLY A 346 2.46 18.70 -1.15
CA GLY A 346 1.54 18.66 -2.29
C GLY A 346 0.87 17.30 -2.39
N LEU A 347 -0.46 17.28 -2.55
CA LEU A 347 -1.26 16.08 -2.75
C LEU A 347 -2.01 16.15 -4.09
N ILE A 348 -2.00 15.04 -4.83
CA ILE A 348 -2.95 14.77 -5.90
C ILE A 348 -3.70 13.50 -5.53
N ALA A 349 -5.03 13.58 -5.48
CA ALA A 349 -5.92 12.45 -5.25
C ALA A 349 -7.02 12.39 -6.31
N LEU A 350 -7.57 11.19 -6.51
CA LEU A 350 -8.70 11.04 -7.42
C LEU A 350 -9.88 11.85 -6.87
N PRO A 351 -10.51 12.72 -7.67
CA PRO A 351 -11.61 13.54 -7.19
C PRO A 351 -12.75 12.71 -6.57
N ASP A 352 -13.27 13.17 -5.43
CA ASP A 352 -14.33 12.45 -4.71
C ASP A 352 -15.62 12.32 -5.52
N ASN A 353 -15.85 13.22 -6.48
CA ASN A 353 -16.99 13.16 -7.40
C ASN A 353 -16.83 12.12 -8.53
N PHE A 354 -15.66 11.47 -8.68
CA PHE A 354 -15.43 10.46 -9.70
C PHE A 354 -16.32 9.24 -9.45
N GLN A 355 -17.31 8.98 -10.30
CA GLN A 355 -18.18 7.82 -10.14
C GLN A 355 -17.57 6.57 -10.79
N GLY A 356 -17.11 5.67 -9.93
CA GLY A 356 -16.62 4.36 -10.31
C GLY A 356 -17.77 3.42 -10.69
N ARG A 357 -17.58 2.62 -11.74
CA ARG A 357 -18.53 1.61 -12.23
C ARG A 357 -18.35 0.26 -11.55
N SER A 358 -17.19 0.04 -10.91
CA SER A 358 -16.82 -1.25 -10.32
C SER A 358 -16.25 -1.10 -8.90
N SER A 359 -16.09 -2.20 -8.16
CA SER A 359 -15.39 -2.19 -6.87
C SER A 359 -13.87 -1.94 -7.05
N SER A 360 -13.17 -1.54 -5.98
CA SER A 360 -11.72 -1.25 -6.00
C SER A 360 -10.83 -2.43 -6.39
N MET A 361 -11.37 -3.66 -6.37
CA MET A 361 -10.66 -4.89 -6.71
C MET A 361 -10.90 -5.35 -8.16
N VAL A 362 -11.76 -4.68 -8.93
CA VAL A 362 -11.99 -4.99 -10.36
C VAL A 362 -11.14 -4.04 -11.19
N PHE A 363 -10.29 -4.60 -12.05
CA PHE A 363 -9.54 -3.85 -13.04
C PHE A 363 -10.32 -3.93 -14.36
N ASP A 364 -10.99 -2.84 -14.69
CA ASP A 364 -11.77 -2.66 -15.93
C ASP A 364 -11.01 -1.69 -16.84
N PRO A 365 -10.66 -2.07 -18.09
CA PRO A 365 -9.88 -1.22 -18.98
C PRO A 365 -10.53 0.15 -19.29
N GLU A 366 -11.85 0.20 -19.50
CA GLU A 366 -12.54 1.47 -19.77
C GLU A 366 -12.48 2.42 -18.58
N GLU A 367 -12.72 1.90 -17.37
CA GLU A 367 -12.59 2.66 -16.14
C GLU A 367 -11.14 3.10 -15.87
N SER A 368 -10.17 2.22 -16.14
CA SER A 368 -8.74 2.52 -16.03
C SER A 368 -8.35 3.67 -16.96
N GLN A 369 -8.85 3.66 -18.20
CA GLN A 369 -8.66 4.77 -19.15
C GLN A 369 -9.26 6.09 -18.63
N ARG A 370 -10.48 6.07 -18.06
CA ARG A 370 -11.08 7.28 -17.48
C ARG A 370 -10.27 7.82 -16.31
N MET A 371 -9.83 6.94 -15.41
CA MET A 371 -8.99 7.30 -14.26
C MET A 371 -7.64 7.88 -14.73
N TYR A 372 -7.02 7.26 -15.71
CA TYR A 372 -5.78 7.74 -16.32
C TYR A 372 -5.93 9.13 -16.91
N LEU A 373 -7.00 9.40 -17.68
CA LEU A 373 -7.22 10.71 -18.27
C LEU A 373 -7.43 11.81 -17.22
N VAL A 374 -8.20 11.52 -16.16
CA VAL A 374 -8.37 12.45 -15.03
C VAL A 374 -7.02 12.74 -14.37
N GLY A 375 -6.23 11.68 -14.09
CA GLY A 375 -4.88 11.82 -13.56
C GLY A 375 -4.00 12.68 -14.46
N TYR A 376 -3.98 12.40 -15.76
CA TYR A 376 -3.18 13.13 -16.74
C TYR A 376 -3.50 14.63 -16.76
N GLN A 377 -4.79 14.99 -16.75
CA GLN A 377 -5.21 16.38 -16.68
C GLN A 377 -4.77 17.07 -15.38
N MET A 378 -4.91 16.39 -14.23
CA MET A 378 -4.48 16.94 -12.94
C MET A 378 -2.95 17.07 -12.84
N GLY A 379 -2.20 16.07 -13.30
CA GLY A 379 -0.74 16.11 -13.29
C GLY A 379 -0.16 17.19 -14.22
N SER A 380 -0.78 17.36 -15.40
CA SER A 380 -0.35 18.38 -16.37
C SER A 380 -0.68 19.81 -15.95
N SER A 381 -1.72 20.02 -15.14
CA SER A 381 -2.07 21.35 -14.64
C SER A 381 -1.09 21.87 -13.58
N GLY A 382 -0.32 20.98 -12.94
CA GLY A 382 0.58 21.32 -11.83
C GLY A 382 -0.16 21.81 -10.58
N SER A 383 -1.46 21.57 -10.47
CA SER A 383 -2.27 21.97 -9.31
C SER A 383 -2.24 20.89 -8.25
N TRP A 384 -1.56 21.18 -7.14
CA TRP A 384 -1.45 20.29 -5.98
C TRP A 384 -2.26 20.84 -4.82
N ASP A 385 -2.98 19.96 -4.12
CA ASP A 385 -3.58 20.31 -2.85
C ASP A 385 -2.49 20.51 -1.81
N VAL A 386 -2.44 21.70 -1.21
CA VAL A 386 -1.39 22.10 -0.24
C VAL A 386 -1.80 21.85 1.21
N LEU A 387 -2.98 21.26 1.43
CA LEU A 387 -3.51 20.92 2.75
C LEU A 387 -4.01 19.46 2.76
N PRO A 388 -3.96 18.75 3.90
CA PRO A 388 -4.57 17.45 4.05
C PRO A 388 -6.08 17.48 3.79
N PRO A 389 -6.68 16.35 3.38
CA PRO A 389 -8.14 16.24 3.27
C PRO A 389 -8.84 16.65 4.59
N ASP A 390 -10.02 17.27 4.48
CA ASP A 390 -10.85 17.72 5.60
C ASP A 390 -10.23 18.81 6.51
N THR A 391 -9.14 19.48 6.08
CA THR A 391 -8.49 20.54 6.89
C THR A 391 -8.59 21.94 6.30
N ALA A 392 -8.94 22.09 5.03
CA ALA A 392 -9.14 23.41 4.43
C ALA A 392 -10.40 24.09 4.99
N PRO A 393 -10.41 25.42 5.17
CA PRO A 393 -11.61 26.15 5.59
C PRO A 393 -12.82 25.81 4.69
N GLY A 394 -13.94 25.42 5.29
CA GLY A 394 -15.16 25.02 4.56
C GLY A 394 -15.18 23.58 4.03
N SER A 395 -14.07 22.84 4.10
CA SER A 395 -14.01 21.41 3.73
C SER A 395 -14.11 20.46 4.93
N VAL A 396 -14.06 20.99 6.16
CA VAL A 396 -14.11 20.20 7.39
C VAL A 396 -15.46 19.49 7.51
N SER A 397 -15.44 18.17 7.71
CA SER A 397 -16.63 17.37 8.02
C SER A 397 -16.66 17.04 9.52
N PRO A 398 -17.28 17.88 10.37
CA PRO A 398 -17.31 17.62 11.80
C PRO A 398 -18.11 16.35 12.11
N PRO A 399 -17.70 15.55 13.12
CA PRO A 399 -18.52 14.46 13.63
C PRO A 399 -19.91 14.97 13.99
N ARG A 400 -20.94 14.26 13.54
CA ARG A 400 -22.33 14.57 13.89
C ARG A 400 -22.57 14.31 15.37
N ALA A 401 -23.18 15.28 16.07
CA ALA A 401 -23.64 15.15 17.44
C ALA A 401 -25.15 15.40 17.51
N GLY A 402 -25.91 14.47 18.08
CA GLY A 402 -27.37 14.55 18.18
C GLY A 402 -28.12 13.76 17.11
N LEU A 403 -29.43 13.99 16.99
CA LEU A 403 -30.34 13.27 16.09
C LEU A 403 -30.97 14.18 15.03
N GLU A 404 -30.87 15.50 15.18
CA GLU A 404 -31.48 16.49 14.31
C GLU A 404 -30.41 17.38 13.69
N PHE A 405 -30.45 17.54 12.37
CA PHE A 405 -29.43 18.25 11.61
C PHE A 405 -30.07 19.16 10.57
N THR A 406 -29.50 20.33 10.36
CA THR A 406 -29.82 21.20 9.22
C THR A 406 -28.64 21.21 8.25
N THR A 407 -28.92 21.09 6.95
CA THR A 407 -27.93 21.42 5.93
C THR A 407 -27.84 22.94 5.90
N GLY A 408 -26.68 23.52 6.18
CA GLY A 408 -26.48 24.97 6.06
C GLY A 408 -27.01 25.49 4.71
N LYS A 409 -27.57 26.71 4.70
CA LYS A 409 -28.04 27.37 3.47
C LYS A 409 -26.90 27.68 2.52
#